data_AF-A0A972KQB3-F1
#
_entry.id   AF-A0A972KQB3-F1
#
_cell.length_a   1.000
_cell.length_b   1.000
_cell.length_c   1.000
_cell.angle_alpha   90.00
_cell.angle_beta   90.00
_cell.angle_gamma   90.00
#
_symmetry.space_group_name_H-M   'P 1'
#
loop_
_entity.id
_entity.type
_entity.pdbx_description
1 polymer ?
#
loop_
_entity_poly.entity_id
_entity_poly.type
_entity_poly.pdbx_seq_one_letter_code
_entity_poly.pdbx_strand_id
1 'polypeptide(L)'
;MEIQRNNQVEKQYQRFSRLNRTLHIIMIVSFMSLALTGMTLKFSYTGWAVILSHLLGGFESAGYIHRVAAVFMFGIFFAHIFDLARNKRRELGSWKALLFGPNTMLFTKKDWQDFVGSLKWFLNKGPQRTAARIRTMDLLGKI
;
A
#
# COMPACT_ATOMS: atom_id res chain seq x y z
N MET A 1 9.17 4.78 -47.20
CA MET A 1 9.42 4.02 -45.96
C MET A 1 8.70 4.75 -44.83
N GLU A 2 7.44 4.40 -44.57
CA GLU A 2 6.63 5.05 -43.53
C GLU A 2 6.74 4.26 -42.23
N ILE A 3 7.29 4.92 -41.20
CA ILE A 3 7.40 4.36 -39.85
C ILE A 3 6.02 4.49 -39.20
N GLN A 4 5.28 3.38 -39.13
CA GLN A 4 4.04 3.30 -38.35
C GLN A 4 4.36 3.52 -36.85
N ARG A 5 4.18 4.76 -36.37
CA ARG A 5 4.19 5.07 -34.93
C ARG A 5 2.95 4.43 -34.32
N ASN A 6 3.12 3.21 -33.81
CA ASN A 6 2.09 2.48 -33.08
C ASN A 6 1.83 3.17 -31.73
N ASN A 7 0.96 4.17 -31.72
CA ASN A 7 0.52 4.88 -30.51
C ASN A 7 -0.48 3.98 -29.76
N GLN A 8 0.02 2.90 -29.17
CA GLN A 8 -0.74 2.08 -28.24
C GLN A 8 -0.97 2.92 -26.99
N VAL A 9 -2.09 3.65 -26.96
CA VAL A 9 -2.57 4.33 -25.75
C VAL A 9 -2.76 3.24 -24.69
N GLU A 10 -1.76 3.06 -23.82
CA GLU A 10 -1.86 2.10 -22.72
C GLU A 10 -3.11 2.43 -21.92
N LYS A 11 -4.11 1.56 -21.97
CA LYS A 11 -5.32 1.69 -21.16
C LYS A 11 -4.90 1.60 -19.69
N GLN A 12 -4.81 2.75 -19.03
CA GLN A 12 -4.57 2.84 -17.60
C GLN A 12 -5.85 2.42 -16.88
N TYR A 13 -5.82 1.24 -16.27
CA TYR A 13 -6.92 0.78 -15.42
C TYR A 13 -6.75 1.37 -14.03
N GLN A 14 -7.75 2.12 -13.56
CA GLN A 14 -7.75 2.65 -12.20
C GLN A 14 -8.07 1.51 -11.22
N ARG A 15 -7.03 0.82 -10.72
CA ARG A 15 -7.17 -0.29 -9.75
C ARG A 15 -7.76 0.13 -8.40
N PHE A 16 -7.61 1.40 -8.01
CA PHE A 16 -8.10 1.91 -6.72
C PHE A 16 -8.91 3.20 -6.87
N SER A 17 -10.16 3.16 -6.38
CA SER A 17 -11.02 4.33 -6.25
C SER A 17 -10.39 5.40 -5.36
N ARG A 18 -10.76 6.68 -5.59
CA ARG A 18 -10.31 7.81 -4.77
C ARG A 18 -10.68 7.64 -3.29
N LEU A 19 -11.87 7.07 -3.02
CA LEU A 19 -12.34 6.79 -1.66
C LEU A 19 -11.42 5.81 -0.91
N ASN A 20 -11.02 4.72 -1.56
CA ASN A 20 -10.09 3.73 -0.99
C ASN A 20 -8.73 4.36 -0.62
N ARG A 21 -8.23 5.27 -1.46
CA ARG A 21 -6.96 5.98 -1.20
C ARG A 21 -7.08 6.90 0.01
N THR A 22 -8.16 7.68 0.10
CA THR A 22 -8.38 8.58 1.24
C THR A 22 -8.53 7.82 2.55
N LEU A 23 -9.31 6.74 2.57
CA LEU A 23 -9.45 5.87 3.76
C LEU A 23 -8.10 5.30 4.19
N HIS A 24 -7.28 4.84 3.24
CA HIS A 24 -5.96 4.29 3.54
C HIS A 24 -4.99 5.35 4.08
N ILE A 25 -5.03 6.58 3.57
CA ILE A 25 -4.19 7.68 4.07
C ILE A 25 -4.57 8.03 5.50
N ILE A 26 -5.88 8.16 5.78
CA ILE A 26 -6.36 8.46 7.14
C ILE A 26 -5.90 7.36 8.11
N MET A 27 -6.01 6.10 7.70
CA MET A 27 -5.53 4.93 8.44
C MET A 27 -4.03 4.99 8.76
N ILE A 28 -3.19 5.35 7.79
CA ILE A 28 -1.75 5.50 8.00
C ILE A 28 -1.48 6.58 9.04
N VAL A 29 -2.14 7.74 8.93
CA VAL A 29 -1.98 8.84 9.88
C VAL A 29 -2.41 8.41 11.28
N SER A 30 -3.57 7.76 11.43
CA SER A 30 -4.03 7.23 12.71
C SER A 30 -3.04 6.24 13.31
N PHE A 31 -2.54 5.30 12.52
CA PHE A 31 -1.54 4.32 12.97
C PHE A 31 -0.25 5.00 13.43
N MET A 32 0.24 5.99 12.69
CA MET A 32 1.42 6.77 13.09
C MET A 32 1.20 7.51 14.41
N SER A 33 0.02 8.10 14.62
CA SER A 33 -0.35 8.72 15.89
C SER A 33 -0.37 7.71 17.06
N LEU A 34 -0.93 6.50 16.87
CA LEU A 34 -0.87 5.44 17.88
C LEU A 34 0.57 5.04 18.19
N ALA A 35 1.39 4.82 17.15
CA ALA A 35 2.77 4.39 17.31
C ALA A 35 3.58 5.44 18.07
N LEU A 36 3.41 6.72 17.73
CA LEU A 36 4.13 7.83 18.36
C LEU A 36 3.72 8.00 19.83
N THR A 37 2.42 8.05 20.11
CA THR A 37 1.89 8.16 21.49
C THR A 37 2.25 6.93 22.33
N GLY A 38 2.18 5.72 21.76
CA GLY A 38 2.55 4.47 22.43
C GLY A 38 4.04 4.38 22.75
N MET A 39 4.91 4.80 21.82
CA MET A 39 6.35 4.90 22.07
C MET A 39 6.66 5.93 23.16
N THR A 40 5.96 7.08 23.16
CA THR A 40 6.11 8.12 24.19
C THR A 40 5.78 7.60 25.59
N LEU A 41 4.70 6.83 25.73
CA LEU A 41 4.33 6.21 27.01
C LEU A 41 5.31 5.11 27.43
N LYS A 42 5.76 4.26 26.50
CA LYS A 42 6.65 3.14 26.80
C LYS A 42 8.07 3.59 27.17
N PHE A 43 8.56 4.64 26.52
CA PHE A 43 9.91 5.17 26.71
C PHE A 43 9.92 6.47 27.52
N SER A 44 8.99 6.62 28.48
CA SER A 44 8.81 7.84 29.29
C SER A 44 10.05 8.29 30.05
N TYR A 45 11.00 7.38 30.28
CA TYR A 45 12.30 7.66 30.91
C TYR A 45 13.35 8.28 29.98
N THR A 46 13.07 8.39 28.67
CA THR A 46 14.01 8.95 27.68
C THR A 46 13.72 10.42 27.40
N GLY A 47 14.77 11.23 27.26
CA GLY A 47 14.63 12.69 27.10
C GLY A 47 13.76 13.12 25.91
N TRP A 48 13.85 12.42 24.78
CA TRP A 48 13.02 12.71 23.61
C TRP A 48 11.53 12.42 23.86
N ALA A 49 11.20 11.40 24.66
CA ALA A 49 9.82 11.08 25.01
C ALA A 49 9.23 12.11 25.99
N VAL A 50 10.03 12.69 26.88
CA VAL A 50 9.59 13.81 27.75
C VAL A 50 9.29 15.07 26.93
N ILE A 51 10.14 15.41 25.96
CA ILE A 51 9.90 16.56 25.07
C ILE A 51 8.60 16.33 24.28
N LEU A 52 8.43 15.13 23.74
CA LEU A 52 7.25 14.77 22.97
C LEU A 52 5.99 14.70 23.83
N SER A 53 6.07 14.23 25.07
CA SER A 53 4.95 14.22 25.99
C SER A 53 4.53 15.64 26.35
N HIS A 54 5.46 16.57 26.60
CA HIS A 54 5.12 17.98 26.82
C HIS A 54 4.40 18.60 25.62
N LEU A 55 4.82 18.28 24.40
CA LEU A 55 4.18 18.75 23.17
C LEU A 55 2.76 18.17 22.99
N LEU A 56 2.52 16.98 23.52
CA LEU A 56 1.21 16.31 23.54
C LEU A 56 0.35 16.68 24.77
N GLY A 57 0.82 17.56 25.65
CA GLY A 57 0.08 17.99 26.85
C GLY A 57 0.28 17.09 28.08
N GLY A 58 1.37 16.32 28.12
CA GLY A 58 1.77 15.44 29.22
C GLY A 58 1.53 13.94 28.94
N PHE A 59 2.06 13.09 29.82
CA PHE A 59 1.92 11.63 29.69
C PHE A 59 0.47 11.14 29.85
N GLU A 60 -0.31 11.80 30.69
CA GLU A 60 -1.74 11.49 30.88
C GLU A 60 -2.55 11.82 29.61
N SER A 61 -2.36 13.02 29.05
CA SER A 61 -2.95 13.45 27.77
C SER A 61 -2.53 12.52 26.63
N ALA A 62 -1.25 12.18 26.51
CA ALA A 62 -0.76 11.24 25.49
C ALA A 62 -1.43 9.87 25.57
N GLY A 63 -1.71 9.37 26.78
CA GLY A 63 -2.46 8.14 27.00
C GLY A 63 -3.94 8.25 26.57
N TYR A 64 -4.58 9.37 26.86
CA TYR A 64 -5.96 9.65 26.42
C TYR A 64 -6.04 9.72 24.89
N ILE A 65 -5.14 10.49 24.26
CA ILE A 65 -5.03 10.59 22.79
C ILE A 65 -4.81 9.22 22.17
N HIS A 66 -3.95 8.38 22.76
CA HIS A 66 -3.70 7.03 22.27
C HIS A 66 -4.97 6.17 22.23
N ARG A 67 -5.77 6.19 23.32
CA ARG A 67 -7.01 5.40 23.42
C ARG A 67 -8.05 5.86 22.40
N VAL A 68 -8.24 7.18 22.28
CA VAL A 68 -9.17 7.77 21.30
C VAL A 68 -8.73 7.42 19.89
N ALA A 69 -7.43 7.60 19.58
CA ALA A 69 -6.88 7.24 18.28
C ALA A 69 -7.05 5.75 17.98
N ALA A 70 -6.91 4.86 18.97
CA ALA A 70 -7.12 3.43 18.80
C ALA A 70 -8.57 3.10 18.43
N VAL A 71 -9.55 3.71 19.09
CA VAL A 71 -10.98 3.51 18.75
C VAL A 71 -11.25 3.94 17.30
N PHE A 72 -10.76 5.12 16.89
CA PHE A 72 -10.90 5.59 15.51
C PHE A 72 -10.17 4.68 14.51
N MET A 73 -8.95 4.24 14.85
CA MET A 73 -8.16 3.33 14.00
C MET A 73 -8.91 2.02 13.74
N PHE A 74 -9.46 1.38 14.79
CA PHE A 74 -10.26 0.18 14.60
C PHE A 74 -11.52 0.47 13.78
N GLY A 75 -12.25 1.54 14.07
CA GLY A 75 -13.45 1.91 13.32
C GLY A 75 -13.20 2.11 11.82
N ILE A 76 -12.18 2.89 11.47
CA ILE A 76 -11.81 3.17 10.08
C ILE A 76 -11.22 1.91 9.42
N PHE A 77 -10.47 1.08 10.16
CA PHE A 77 -9.95 -0.19 9.66
C PHE A 77 -11.08 -1.11 9.21
N PHE A 78 -12.09 -1.32 10.06
CA PHE A 78 -13.23 -2.16 9.71
C PHE A 78 -14.04 -1.57 8.57
N ALA A 79 -14.25 -0.25 8.55
CA ALA A 79 -14.92 0.43 7.44
C ALA A 79 -14.17 0.24 6.10
N HIS A 80 -12.83 0.33 6.13
CA HIS A 80 -11.98 0.12 4.96
C HIS A 80 -12.02 -1.33 4.46
N ILE A 81 -11.92 -2.32 5.37
CA ILE A 81 -12.05 -3.74 5.02
C ILE A 81 -13.43 -4.04 4.45
N PHE A 82 -14.48 -3.44 5.00
CA PHE A 82 -15.84 -3.58 4.49
C PHE A 82 -16.00 -2.97 3.09
N ASP A 83 -15.45 -1.78 2.84
CA ASP A 83 -15.49 -1.13 1.52
C ASP A 83 -14.71 -1.95 0.48
N LEU A 84 -13.53 -2.45 0.85
CA LEU A 84 -12.77 -3.38 0.01
C LEU A 84 -13.55 -4.68 -0.26
N ALA A 85 -14.20 -5.27 0.74
CA ALA A 85 -15.00 -6.49 0.59
C ALA A 85 -16.25 -6.27 -0.27
N ARG A 86 -16.89 -5.10 -0.17
CA ARG A 86 -18.06 -4.70 -0.96
C ARG A 86 -17.69 -4.46 -2.43
N ASN A 87 -16.62 -3.71 -2.70
CA ASN A 87 -16.10 -3.53 -4.06
C ASN A 87 -15.63 -4.87 -4.66
N LYS A 88 -14.97 -5.71 -3.86
CA LYS A 88 -14.56 -7.07 -4.26
C LYS A 88 -15.74 -7.94 -4.68
N ARG A 89 -16.86 -7.92 -3.93
CA ARG A 89 -18.08 -8.67 -4.29
C ARG A 89 -18.69 -8.19 -5.62
N ARG A 90 -18.51 -6.92 -5.98
CA ARG A 90 -19.01 -6.35 -7.24
C ARG A 90 -18.13 -6.66 -8.44
N GLU A 91 -16.81 -6.76 -8.28
CA GLU A 91 -15.87 -6.85 -9.41
C GLU A 91 -15.30 -8.26 -9.68
N LEU A 92 -15.12 -9.12 -8.67
CA LEU A 92 -14.29 -10.34 -8.82
C LEU A 92 -14.97 -11.66 -8.46
N GLY A 93 -16.17 -11.64 -7.85
CA GLY A 93 -17.05 -12.80 -7.63
C GLY A 93 -16.55 -13.93 -6.71
N SER A 94 -15.25 -14.22 -6.66
CA SER A 94 -14.72 -15.45 -6.03
C SER A 94 -13.46 -15.19 -5.19
N TRP A 95 -13.47 -15.65 -3.94
CA TRP A 95 -12.36 -15.53 -2.99
C TRP A 95 -11.08 -16.25 -3.45
N LYS A 96 -11.22 -17.35 -4.20
CA LYS A 96 -10.09 -18.09 -4.77
C LYS A 96 -9.34 -17.31 -5.85
N ALA A 97 -10.06 -16.53 -6.65
CA ALA A 97 -9.48 -15.67 -7.68
C ALA A 97 -8.73 -14.46 -7.09
N LEU A 98 -9.01 -14.07 -5.85
CA LEU A 98 -8.26 -13.00 -5.18
C LEU A 98 -6.92 -13.50 -4.62
N LEU A 99 -6.88 -14.72 -4.08
CA LEU A 99 -5.66 -15.28 -3.49
C LEU A 99 -4.73 -15.85 -4.57
N PHE A 100 -5.30 -16.54 -5.58
CA PHE A 100 -4.54 -17.27 -6.60
C PHE A 100 -4.75 -16.75 -8.03
N GLY A 101 -5.51 -15.68 -8.23
CA GLY A 101 -5.73 -15.13 -9.57
C GLY A 101 -4.61 -14.19 -10.03
N PRO A 102 -4.61 -13.83 -11.32
CA PRO A 102 -3.57 -13.00 -11.94
C PRO A 102 -3.46 -11.57 -11.39
N ASN A 103 -4.48 -11.09 -10.67
CA ASN A 103 -4.50 -9.79 -9.99
C ASN A 103 -4.43 -9.93 -8.46
N THR A 104 -3.77 -10.99 -7.97
CA THR A 104 -3.61 -11.21 -6.53
C THR A 104 -2.95 -10.02 -5.84
N MET A 105 -3.34 -9.78 -4.59
CA MET A 105 -2.66 -8.84 -3.69
C MET A 105 -1.62 -9.54 -2.82
N LEU A 106 -1.46 -10.86 -2.97
CA LEU A 106 -0.42 -11.62 -2.29
C LEU A 106 0.91 -11.51 -3.02
N PHE A 107 1.98 -11.47 -2.23
CA PHE A 107 3.35 -11.55 -2.72
C PHE A 107 3.52 -12.82 -3.57
N THR A 108 3.70 -12.62 -4.87
CA THR A 108 3.93 -13.68 -5.84
C THR A 108 5.42 -13.72 -6.20
N LYS A 109 5.90 -14.86 -6.72
CA LYS A 109 7.27 -14.98 -7.25
C LYS A 109 7.60 -13.90 -8.31
N LYS A 110 6.58 -13.41 -9.02
CA LYS A 110 6.69 -12.32 -9.99
C LYS A 110 7.12 -11.00 -9.32
N ASP A 111 6.53 -10.66 -8.17
CA ASP A 111 6.86 -9.44 -7.44
C ASP A 111 8.32 -9.43 -6.96
N TRP A 112 8.85 -10.60 -6.58
CA TRP A 112 10.27 -10.75 -6.23
C TRP A 112 11.20 -10.52 -7.42
N GLN A 113 10.85 -11.08 -8.59
CA GLN A 113 11.63 -10.88 -9.81
C GLN A 113 11.60 -9.41 -10.26
N ASP A 114 10.46 -8.74 -10.11
CA ASP A 114 10.29 -7.32 -10.43
C ASP A 114 11.08 -6.45 -9.44
N PHE A 115 11.07 -6.76 -8.15
CA PHE A 115 11.89 -6.08 -7.13
C PHE A 115 13.40 -6.19 -7.43
N VAL A 116 13.90 -7.40 -7.70
CA VAL A 116 15.32 -7.60 -8.06
C VAL A 116 15.65 -6.92 -9.38
N GLY A 117 14.71 -6.88 -10.33
CA GLY A 117 14.83 -6.13 -11.57
C GLY A 117 14.98 -4.62 -11.33
N SER A 118 14.13 -4.05 -10.46
CA SER A 118 14.22 -2.64 -10.05
C SER A 118 15.53 -2.33 -9.34
N LEU A 119 16.00 -3.19 -8.43
CA LEU A 119 17.31 -3.04 -7.79
C LEU A 119 18.47 -3.07 -8.79
N LYS A 120 18.44 -3.99 -9.76
CA LYS A 120 19.45 -4.06 -10.83
C LYS A 120 19.45 -2.81 -11.69
N TRP A 121 18.28 -2.25 -12.00
CA TRP A 121 18.17 -0.97 -12.71
C TRP A 121 18.69 0.21 -11.88
N PHE A 122 18.32 0.31 -10.59
CA PHE A 122 18.81 1.36 -9.69
C PHE A 122 20.33 1.34 -9.54
N LEU A 123 20.94 0.16 -9.55
CA LEU A 123 22.39 -0.03 -9.52
C LEU A 123 23.04 0.10 -10.91
N ASN A 124 22.29 0.56 -11.93
CA ASN A 124 22.72 0.71 -13.32
C ASN A 124 23.28 -0.58 -13.96
N LYS A 125 22.87 -1.76 -13.43
CA LYS A 125 23.29 -3.10 -13.87
C LYS A 125 22.24 -3.80 -14.74
N GLY A 126 21.24 -3.07 -15.27
CA GLY A 126 20.25 -3.64 -16.16
C GLY A 126 19.26 -2.63 -16.77
N PRO A 127 18.60 -2.98 -17.88
CA PRO A 127 17.62 -2.12 -18.53
C PRO A 127 16.36 -1.96 -17.68
N GLN A 128 15.74 -0.77 -17.72
CA GLN A 128 14.47 -0.51 -17.05
C GLN A 128 13.41 -1.44 -17.60
N ARG A 129 12.87 -2.34 -16.76
CA ARG A 129 11.72 -3.15 -17.15
C ARG A 129 10.47 -2.30 -17.03
N THR A 130 10.15 -1.54 -18.06
CA THR A 130 8.80 -0.99 -18.24
C THR A 130 7.86 -2.19 -18.31
N ALA A 131 6.77 -2.19 -17.52
CA ALA A 131 5.80 -3.28 -17.42
C ALA A 131 5.32 -3.83 -18.79
N ALA A 132 5.41 -3.02 -19.85
CA ALA A 132 5.17 -3.41 -21.24
C ALA A 132 6.06 -4.57 -21.76
N ARG A 133 7.30 -4.75 -21.28
CA ARG A 133 8.24 -5.73 -21.85
C ARG A 133 8.05 -7.17 -21.35
N ILE A 134 7.33 -7.38 -20.25
CA ILE A 134 7.05 -8.74 -19.77
C ILE A 134 5.95 -9.40 -20.62
N ARG A 135 5.00 -8.61 -21.15
CA ARG A 135 3.90 -9.13 -21.97
C ARG A 135 4.36 -9.64 -23.34
N THR A 136 5.42 -9.08 -23.91
CA THR A 136 5.92 -9.50 -25.23
C THR A 136 6.67 -10.84 -25.18
N MET A 137 7.31 -11.18 -24.06
CA MET A 137 8.00 -12.47 -23.91
C MET A 137 7.03 -13.63 -23.68
N ASP A 138 5.88 -13.39 -23.02
CA ASP A 138 4.82 -14.40 -22.86
C ASP A 138 4.10 -14.73 -24.17
N LEU A 139 4.06 -13.79 -25.14
CA LEU A 139 3.45 -13.99 -26.46
C LEU A 139 4.41 -14.64 -27.47
N LEU A 140 5.72 -14.46 -27.31
CA LEU A 140 6.74 -15.06 -28.19
C LEU A 140 7.13 -16.48 -27.80
N GLY A 141 6.71 -16.97 -26.62
CA GLY A 141 6.87 -18.36 -26.20
C GLY A 141 5.69 -19.28 -26.54
N LYS A 142 4.71 -18.79 -27.31
CA LYS A 142 3.49 -19.51 -27.71
C LYS A 142 3.25 -19.52 -29.24
N ILE A 143 4.30 -19.31 -30.03
CA ILE A 143 4.32 -19.57 -31.49
C ILE A 143 5.42 -20.59 -31.76
#